data_AF-A0A920QQ78-F1
#
_entry.id   AF-A0A920QQ78-F1
#
_cell.length_a   1.000
_cell.length_b   1.000
_cell.length_c   1.000
_cell.angle_alpha   90.00
_cell.angle_beta   90.00
_cell.angle_gamma   90.00
#
_symmetry.space_group_name_H-M   'P 1'
#
loop_
_entity.id
_entity.type
_entity.pdbx_description
1 polymer ?
#
loop_
_entity_poly.entity_id
_entity_poly.type
_entity_poly.pdbx_seq_one_letter_code
_entity_poly.pdbx_strand_id
1 'polypeptide(L)'
;MRFYNSAVLLTPDGPKLPSYRKRRLVMFGEYIPFEKALPIMKYLSPIGGSFTAGREPVQFTLPDVEEKLSPLICFEDAFPHGGREHVSPETALLVNLTNDGWFGVGPEQWQHAANAVFRAVENGVPLVRCANNGLTCWIDPLGRVRQYFGQESGNIYGAGFVSFEMPLGQALGQTAYNRHGDLFGWACLVVAVVVGAARRLAKRGLHTGGGIG
;
A
#
# COMPACT_ATOMS: atom_id res chain seq x y z
N MET A 1 -23.58 -2.94 16.15
CA MET A 1 -23.06 -1.72 15.49
C MET A 1 -21.81 -2.08 14.70
N ARG A 2 -21.52 -1.45 13.55
CA ARG A 2 -20.30 -1.70 12.77
C ARG A 2 -19.39 -0.48 12.87
N PHE A 3 -18.12 -0.69 13.17
CA PHE A 3 -17.10 0.36 13.25
C PHE A 3 -16.15 0.25 12.06
N TYR A 4 -15.73 1.38 11.50
CA TYR A 4 -14.84 1.43 10.34
C TYR A 4 -13.73 2.45 10.58
N ASN A 5 -12.51 2.12 10.17
CA ASN A 5 -11.46 3.11 9.94
C ASN A 5 -11.70 3.70 8.54
N SER A 6 -11.95 5.02 8.46
CA SER A 6 -12.48 5.65 7.24
C SER A 6 -11.71 6.91 6.87
N ALA A 7 -11.61 7.17 5.57
CA ALA A 7 -11.17 8.46 5.02
C ALA A 7 -12.36 9.16 4.36
N VAL A 8 -12.43 10.48 4.50
CA VAL A 8 -13.53 11.32 3.98
C VAL A 8 -12.93 12.57 3.35
N LEU A 9 -13.44 12.96 2.18
CA LEU A 9 -13.13 14.26 1.60
C LEU A 9 -14.03 15.33 2.25
N LEU A 10 -13.41 16.33 2.89
CA LEU A 10 -14.13 17.49 3.44
C LEU A 10 -14.03 18.66 2.47
N THR A 11 -15.16 19.34 2.26
CA THR A 11 -15.26 20.59 1.48
C THR A 11 -15.91 21.67 2.34
N PRO A 12 -15.89 22.95 1.93
CA PRO A 12 -16.60 24.02 2.65
C PRO A 12 -18.10 23.72 2.87
N ASP A 13 -18.73 22.97 1.96
CA ASP A 13 -20.13 22.54 2.08
C ASP A 13 -20.34 21.32 2.99
N GLY A 14 -19.26 20.79 3.58
CA GLY A 14 -19.26 19.60 4.43
C GLY A 14 -18.62 18.36 3.79
N PRO A 15 -18.76 17.18 4.43
CA PRO A 15 -18.19 15.93 3.94
C PRO A 15 -18.84 15.48 2.63
N LYS A 16 -18.01 15.20 1.63
CA LYS A 16 -18.45 14.57 0.38
C LYS A 16 -18.50 13.05 0.58
N LEU A 17 -19.58 12.46 0.08
CA LEU A 17 -19.74 11.00 -0.03
C LEU A 17 -19.34 10.55 -1.45
N PRO A 18 -18.91 9.30 -1.63
CA PRO A 18 -18.74 8.26 -0.61
C PRO A 18 -17.53 8.49 0.32
N SER A 19 -17.53 7.83 1.48
CA SER A 19 -16.35 7.72 2.35
C SER A 19 -15.60 6.42 2.05
N TYR A 20 -14.27 6.47 2.03
CA TYR A 20 -13.46 5.27 1.93
C TYR A 20 -13.41 4.56 3.28
N ARG A 21 -13.47 3.23 3.29
CA ARG A 21 -13.35 2.40 4.49
C ARG A 21 -12.19 1.44 4.31
N LYS A 22 -11.25 1.43 5.26
CA LYS A 22 -10.07 0.56 5.26
C LYS A 22 -10.47 -0.89 5.00
N ARG A 23 -9.87 -1.51 3.99
CA ARG A 23 -10.18 -2.85 3.50
C ARG A 23 -9.26 -3.89 4.13
N ARG A 24 -7.98 -3.55 4.33
CA ARG A 24 -7.01 -4.45 4.96
C ARG A 24 -6.77 -4.06 6.41
N LEU A 25 -7.39 -4.80 7.31
CA LEU A 25 -7.23 -4.58 8.74
C LEU A 25 -5.94 -5.23 9.28
N VAL A 26 -5.31 -4.58 10.25
CA VAL A 26 -4.15 -5.11 10.96
C VAL A 26 -4.62 -6.15 11.98
N MET A 27 -4.09 -7.36 11.88
CA MET A 27 -4.36 -8.43 12.83
C MET A 27 -3.84 -8.04 14.23
N PHE A 28 -4.63 -8.27 15.27
CA PHE A 28 -4.39 -7.87 16.66
C PHE A 28 -4.38 -6.36 16.96
N GLY A 29 -4.23 -5.50 15.95
CA GLY A 29 -4.38 -4.05 16.12
C GLY A 29 -5.82 -3.57 15.88
N GLU A 30 -6.44 -4.02 14.80
CA GLU A 30 -7.76 -3.56 14.35
C GLU A 30 -8.83 -4.67 14.37
N TYR A 31 -8.44 -5.94 14.38
CA TYR A 31 -9.35 -7.06 14.58
C TYR A 31 -8.66 -8.25 15.23
N ILE A 32 -9.46 -9.13 15.84
CA ILE A 32 -8.98 -10.37 16.45
C ILE A 32 -9.37 -11.60 15.62
N PRO A 33 -8.39 -12.41 15.19
CA PRO A 33 -8.68 -13.70 14.56
C PRO A 33 -9.55 -14.58 15.46
N PHE A 34 -10.52 -15.29 14.88
CA PHE A 34 -11.37 -16.25 15.59
C PHE A 34 -12.20 -15.69 16.76
N GLU A 35 -12.36 -14.36 16.90
CA GLU A 35 -13.18 -13.74 17.95
C GLU A 35 -14.60 -14.31 18.00
N LYS A 36 -15.19 -14.62 16.83
CA LYS A 36 -16.53 -15.22 16.73
C LYS A 36 -16.61 -16.65 17.26
N ALA A 37 -15.52 -17.41 17.22
CA ALA A 37 -15.45 -18.78 17.71
C ALA A 37 -15.03 -18.83 19.19
N LEU A 38 -14.20 -17.89 19.64
CA LEU A 38 -13.67 -17.81 21.01
C LEU A 38 -13.79 -16.38 21.55
N PRO A 39 -14.95 -16.01 22.13
CA PRO A 39 -15.23 -14.64 22.58
C PRO A 39 -14.28 -14.08 23.65
N ILE A 40 -13.51 -14.93 24.34
CA ILE A 40 -12.46 -14.52 25.28
C ILE A 40 -11.30 -13.80 24.58
N MET A 41 -11.11 -14.03 23.27
CA MET A 41 -10.03 -13.40 22.50
C MET A 41 -10.23 -11.90 22.30
N LYS A 42 -11.44 -11.35 22.48
CA LYS A 42 -11.71 -9.91 22.37
C LYS A 42 -10.86 -9.05 23.33
N TYR A 43 -10.43 -9.62 24.46
CA TYR A 43 -9.58 -8.95 25.45
C TYR A 43 -8.12 -8.82 25.01
N LEU A 44 -7.72 -9.47 23.90
CA LEU A 44 -6.40 -9.31 23.29
C LEU A 44 -6.34 -8.09 22.36
N SER A 45 -7.48 -7.43 22.10
CA SER A 45 -7.55 -6.24 21.25
C SER A 45 -7.24 -4.97 22.06
N PRO A 46 -6.31 -4.12 21.60
CA PRO A 46 -6.06 -2.81 22.21
C PRO A 46 -7.28 -1.88 22.19
N ILE A 47 -8.22 -2.11 21.27
CA ILE A 47 -9.39 -1.25 21.03
C ILE A 47 -10.69 -1.81 21.63
N GLY A 48 -10.62 -2.89 22.41
CA GLY A 48 -11.79 -3.49 23.09
C GLY A 48 -12.85 -4.10 22.16
N GLY A 49 -12.54 -4.25 20.87
CA GLY A 49 -13.41 -4.82 19.83
C GLY A 49 -12.68 -4.98 18.49
N SER A 50 -13.45 -5.18 17.41
CA SER A 50 -12.94 -5.35 16.05
C SER A 50 -13.58 -4.35 15.08
N PHE A 51 -12.76 -3.75 14.21
CA PHE A 51 -13.22 -2.99 13.06
C PHE A 51 -13.82 -3.92 11.99
N THR A 52 -14.70 -3.34 11.16
CA THR A 52 -15.24 -3.99 9.98
C THR A 52 -14.43 -3.56 8.75
N ALA A 53 -14.05 -4.51 7.92
CA ALA A 53 -13.36 -4.22 6.67
C ALA A 53 -14.28 -3.56 5.64
N GLY A 54 -13.76 -2.57 4.92
CA GLY A 54 -14.32 -2.06 3.67
C GLY A 54 -14.30 -3.12 2.58
N ARG A 55 -15.05 -2.87 1.50
CA ARG A 55 -15.22 -3.84 0.41
C ARG A 55 -14.50 -3.43 -0.85
N GLU A 56 -14.58 -2.15 -1.19
CA GLU A 56 -14.11 -1.60 -2.46
C GLU A 56 -13.24 -0.37 -2.24
N PRO A 57 -12.29 -0.09 -3.16
CA PRO A 57 -11.65 1.21 -3.28
C PRO A 57 -12.67 2.31 -3.53
N VAL A 58 -12.33 3.53 -3.13
CA VAL A 58 -13.14 4.73 -3.38
C VAL A 58 -12.22 5.81 -3.92
N GLN A 59 -12.69 6.56 -4.92
CA GLN A 59 -11.99 7.73 -5.42
C GLN A 59 -12.72 9.00 -4.97
N PHE A 60 -11.94 10.00 -4.57
CA PHE A 60 -12.43 11.33 -4.27
C PHE A 60 -12.09 12.26 -5.42
N THR A 61 -13.08 12.91 -5.99
CA THR A 61 -12.86 13.99 -6.95
C THR A 61 -12.52 15.26 -6.19
N LEU A 62 -11.34 15.82 -6.47
CA LEU A 62 -10.94 17.11 -5.92
C LEU A 62 -11.83 18.21 -6.52
N PRO A 63 -12.40 19.10 -5.69
CA PRO A 63 -13.03 20.32 -6.20
C PRO A 63 -12.05 21.13 -7.04
N ASP A 64 -12.57 21.89 -8.00
CA ASP A 64 -11.85 22.87 -8.83
C ASP A 64 -10.87 22.33 -9.89
N VAL A 65 -10.27 21.16 -9.68
CA VAL A 65 -9.32 20.56 -10.63
C VAL A 65 -9.84 19.28 -11.30
N GLU A 66 -10.96 18.74 -10.84
CA GLU A 66 -11.61 17.50 -11.33
C GLU A 66 -10.75 16.22 -11.32
N GLU A 67 -9.53 16.29 -10.77
CA GLU A 67 -8.64 15.15 -10.59
C GLU A 67 -9.15 14.19 -9.52
N LYS A 68 -8.97 12.89 -9.73
CA LYS A 68 -9.38 11.86 -8.78
C LYS A 68 -8.21 11.37 -7.97
N LEU A 69 -8.35 11.41 -6.64
CA LEU A 69 -7.40 10.79 -5.72
C LEU A 69 -8.00 9.55 -5.06
N SER A 70 -7.13 8.63 -4.67
CA SER A 70 -7.54 7.38 -4.03
C SER A 70 -6.78 7.21 -2.71
N PRO A 71 -7.48 7.11 -1.56
CA PRO A 71 -6.84 6.97 -0.28
C PRO A 71 -6.40 5.52 -0.03
N LEU A 72 -5.28 5.37 0.67
CA LEU A 72 -4.81 4.14 1.32
C LEU A 72 -4.68 4.46 2.81
N ILE A 73 -5.12 3.58 3.70
CA ILE A 73 -5.00 3.82 5.14
C ILE A 73 -3.90 2.95 5.72
N CYS A 74 -2.87 3.58 6.29
CA CYS A 74 -1.78 2.94 7.03
C CYS A 74 -1.17 1.79 6.20
N PHE A 75 -1.10 0.60 6.80
CA PHE A 75 -0.49 -0.62 6.28
C PHE A 75 -1.12 -1.20 5.00
N GLU A 76 -2.14 -0.55 4.43
CA GLU A 76 -2.69 -0.94 3.12
C GLU A 76 -1.68 -0.76 2.00
N ASP A 77 -0.78 0.21 2.13
CA ASP A 77 0.30 0.42 1.18
C ASP A 77 1.31 -0.73 1.18
N ALA A 78 1.35 -1.62 2.17
CA ALA A 78 2.26 -2.76 2.22
C ALA A 78 1.81 -3.93 1.32
N PHE A 79 0.58 -3.88 0.79
CA PHE A 79 0.01 -4.95 -0.04
C PHE A 79 -0.08 -4.49 -1.50
N PRO A 80 0.80 -4.98 -2.40
CA PRO A 80 0.84 -4.55 -3.80
C PRO A 80 -0.52 -4.73 -4.51
N HIS A 81 -1.16 -5.89 -4.33
CA HIS A 81 -2.48 -6.17 -4.91
C HIS A 81 -3.56 -5.20 -4.42
N GLY A 82 -3.56 -4.86 -3.13
CA GLY A 82 -4.49 -3.91 -2.54
C GLY A 82 -4.28 -2.52 -3.11
N GLY A 83 -3.04 -2.04 -3.13
CA GLY A 83 -2.69 -0.75 -3.74
C GLY A 83 -3.03 -0.68 -5.23
N ARG A 84 -2.87 -1.78 -5.98
CA ARG A 84 -3.21 -1.86 -7.39
C ARG A 84 -4.69 -1.57 -7.67
N GLU A 85 -5.58 -2.15 -6.85
CA GLU A 85 -7.03 -1.97 -7.02
C GLU A 85 -7.48 -0.53 -6.77
N HIS A 86 -6.69 0.26 -6.05
CA HIS A 86 -6.98 1.65 -5.78
C HIS A 86 -6.72 2.59 -6.95
N VAL A 87 -6.05 2.12 -8.01
CA VAL A 87 -5.67 2.93 -9.16
C VAL A 87 -6.41 2.45 -10.41
N SER A 88 -7.32 3.29 -10.90
CA SER A 88 -7.97 3.16 -12.20
C SER A 88 -7.31 4.09 -13.23
N PRO A 89 -7.67 4.02 -14.52
CA PRO A 89 -7.18 4.97 -15.54
C PRO A 89 -7.42 6.45 -15.21
N GLU A 90 -8.42 6.74 -14.36
CA GLU A 90 -8.80 8.10 -13.97
C GLU A 90 -8.13 8.55 -12.67
N THR A 91 -7.41 7.67 -11.97
CA THR A 91 -6.73 8.02 -10.73
C THR A 91 -5.48 8.83 -11.01
N ALA A 92 -5.46 10.06 -10.50
CA ALA A 92 -4.37 10.99 -10.66
C ALA A 92 -3.39 10.99 -9.49
N LEU A 93 -3.82 10.55 -8.30
CA LEU A 93 -3.05 10.63 -7.07
C LEU A 93 -3.42 9.54 -6.07
N LEU A 94 -2.42 8.90 -5.46
CA LEU A 94 -2.61 8.13 -4.24
C LEU A 94 -2.38 8.99 -3.00
N VAL A 95 -3.19 8.81 -1.96
CA VAL A 95 -2.98 9.46 -0.67
C VAL A 95 -2.89 8.41 0.42
N ASN A 96 -1.70 8.19 0.99
CA ASN A 96 -1.53 7.30 2.12
C ASN A 96 -1.68 8.07 3.43
N LEU A 97 -2.74 7.77 4.19
CA LEU A 97 -3.02 8.34 5.51
C LEU A 97 -2.57 7.34 6.56
N THR A 98 -1.47 7.62 7.27
CA THR A 98 -0.85 6.66 8.19
C THR A 98 -0.62 7.22 9.59
N ASN A 99 -0.58 6.31 10.56
CA ASN A 99 -0.11 6.60 11.91
C ASN A 99 1.01 5.61 12.25
N ASP A 100 2.25 6.05 12.09
CA ASP A 100 3.43 5.22 12.43
C ASP A 100 3.90 5.43 13.87
N GLY A 101 3.12 6.12 14.71
CA GLY A 101 3.43 6.32 16.14
C GLY A 101 3.59 5.01 16.91
N TRP A 102 2.98 3.92 16.43
CA TRP A 102 3.12 2.56 16.99
C TRP A 102 4.56 2.04 16.98
N PHE A 103 5.40 2.52 16.04
CA PHE A 103 6.79 2.10 15.91
C PHE A 103 7.77 3.00 16.68
N GLY A 104 7.29 4.08 17.31
CA GLY A 104 8.17 5.05 17.99
C GLY A 104 9.10 5.78 17.01
N VAL A 105 10.39 5.81 17.30
CA VAL A 105 11.45 6.28 16.40
C VAL A 105 12.28 5.06 16.03
N GLY A 106 12.14 4.55 14.81
CA GLY A 106 12.70 3.27 14.44
C GLY A 106 12.76 3.01 12.92
N PRO A 107 13.56 2.02 12.50
CA PRO A 107 13.73 1.66 11.09
C PRO A 107 12.45 1.16 10.42
N GLU A 108 11.48 0.67 11.19
CA GLU A 108 10.20 0.14 10.72
C GLU A 108 9.41 1.21 9.95
N GLN A 109 9.50 2.48 10.37
CA GLN A 109 8.81 3.59 9.73
C GLN A 109 9.39 3.89 8.34
N TRP A 110 10.70 3.76 8.20
CA TRP A 110 11.39 3.91 6.92
C TRP A 110 11.07 2.74 5.98
N GLN A 111 11.00 1.52 6.51
CA GLN A 111 10.56 0.35 5.75
C GLN A 111 9.10 0.49 5.30
N HIS A 112 8.23 0.99 6.17
CA HIS A 112 6.84 1.27 5.82
C HIS A 112 6.74 2.36 4.75
N ALA A 113 7.50 3.46 4.88
CA ALA A 113 7.55 4.51 3.87
C ALA A 113 8.08 4.03 2.51
N ALA A 114 9.00 3.05 2.49
CA ALA A 114 9.46 2.44 1.24
C ALA A 114 8.32 1.73 0.48
N ASN A 115 7.33 1.18 1.17
CA ASN A 115 6.15 0.60 0.51
C ASN A 115 5.39 1.66 -0.29
N ALA A 116 5.24 2.87 0.24
CA ALA A 116 4.60 3.98 -0.45
C ALA A 116 5.33 4.34 -1.76
N VAL A 117 6.67 4.26 -1.77
CA VAL A 117 7.48 4.43 -2.99
C VAL A 117 7.15 3.34 -4.03
N PHE A 118 7.09 2.08 -3.61
CA PHE A 118 6.71 0.99 -4.51
C PHE A 118 5.30 1.18 -5.06
N ARG A 119 4.33 1.60 -4.23
CA ARG A 119 2.95 1.84 -4.70
C ARG A 119 2.87 2.95 -5.75
N ALA A 120 3.70 3.98 -5.66
CA ALA A 120 3.77 5.03 -6.69
C ALA A 120 4.31 4.46 -8.03
N VAL A 121 5.46 3.78 -7.99
CA VAL A 121 6.12 3.20 -9.19
C VAL A 121 5.26 2.14 -9.86
N GLU A 122 4.71 1.23 -9.07
CA GLU A 122 3.88 0.12 -9.55
C GLU A 122 2.63 0.60 -10.27
N ASN A 123 2.08 1.74 -9.87
CA ASN A 123 0.82 2.23 -10.39
C ASN A 123 0.98 3.41 -11.36
N GLY A 124 2.18 3.97 -11.48
CA GLY A 124 2.45 5.07 -12.41
C GLY A 124 1.71 6.34 -12.02
N VAL A 125 1.46 6.55 -10.73
CA VAL A 125 0.77 7.73 -10.19
C VAL A 125 1.59 8.31 -9.04
N PRO A 126 1.58 9.64 -8.85
CA PRO A 126 2.18 10.23 -7.66
C PRO A 126 1.50 9.73 -6.39
N LEU A 127 2.20 9.83 -5.26
CA LEU A 127 1.67 9.49 -3.95
C LEU A 127 2.03 10.58 -2.93
N VAL A 128 1.04 11.05 -2.17
CA VAL A 128 1.25 11.86 -0.96
C VAL A 128 1.06 10.98 0.27
N ARG A 129 2.11 10.87 1.09
CA ARG A 129 2.06 10.20 2.38
C ARG A 129 1.92 11.25 3.47
N CYS A 130 0.87 11.13 4.27
CA CYS A 130 0.63 11.95 5.45
C CYS A 130 0.67 11.05 6.69
N ALA A 131 1.74 11.21 7.47
CA ALA A 131 2.01 10.44 8.68
C ALA A 131 1.84 11.32 9.93
N ASN A 132 1.11 10.84 10.94
CA ASN A 132 1.01 11.52 12.24
C ASN A 132 2.39 11.64 12.94
N ASN A 133 3.21 10.61 12.83
CA ASN A 133 4.60 10.59 13.26
C ASN A 133 5.37 9.78 12.21
N GLY A 134 6.59 10.17 11.85
CA GLY A 134 7.36 9.55 10.77
C GLY A 134 7.25 10.32 9.44
N LEU A 135 7.58 9.66 8.33
CA LEU A 135 7.81 10.35 7.06
C LEU A 135 6.49 10.80 6.41
N THR A 136 6.25 12.12 6.43
CA THR A 136 5.27 12.80 5.57
C THR A 136 5.99 13.32 4.32
N CYS A 137 5.57 12.90 3.12
CA CYS A 137 6.28 13.22 1.89
C CYS A 137 5.40 13.17 0.64
N TRP A 138 5.90 13.80 -0.43
CA TRP A 138 5.41 13.63 -1.79
C TRP A 138 6.39 12.78 -2.60
N ILE A 139 5.86 11.74 -3.24
CA ILE A 139 6.56 10.81 -4.11
C ILE A 139 6.03 10.96 -5.54
N ASP A 140 6.94 11.10 -6.51
CA ASP A 140 6.59 11.14 -7.93
C ASP A 140 6.24 9.74 -8.49
N PRO A 141 5.61 9.62 -9.67
CA PRO A 141 5.27 8.33 -10.28
C PRO A 141 6.45 7.40 -10.56
N LEU A 142 7.68 7.93 -10.51
CA LEU A 142 8.92 7.20 -10.75
C LEU A 142 9.59 6.82 -9.42
N GLY A 143 8.91 7.04 -8.29
CA GLY A 143 9.34 6.63 -6.96
C GLY A 143 10.32 7.60 -6.30
N ARG A 144 10.51 8.80 -6.84
CA ARG A 144 11.40 9.78 -6.22
C ARG A 144 10.66 10.55 -5.14
N VAL A 145 11.21 10.56 -3.93
CA VAL A 145 10.76 11.45 -2.86
C VAL A 145 11.17 12.88 -3.24
N ARG A 146 10.19 13.72 -3.62
CA ARG A 146 10.43 15.07 -4.14
C ARG A 146 10.66 16.07 -3.01
N GLN A 147 9.78 16.00 -2.01
CA GLN A 147 9.78 16.86 -0.83
C GLN A 147 9.25 16.06 0.36
N TYR A 148 9.74 16.37 1.56
CA TYR A 148 9.28 15.74 2.78
C TYR A 148 9.33 16.69 3.98
N PHE A 149 8.50 16.42 4.99
CA PHE A 149 8.51 17.16 6.24
C PHE A 149 9.87 17.05 6.94
N GLY A 150 10.39 18.17 7.43
CA GLY A 150 11.66 18.19 8.15
C GLY A 150 12.91 18.15 7.26
N GLN A 151 12.77 18.27 5.94
CA GLN A 151 13.87 18.22 4.97
C GLN A 151 15.01 19.20 5.26
N GLU A 152 14.71 20.41 5.75
CA GLU A 152 15.73 21.39 6.13
C GLU A 152 16.44 21.02 7.44
N SER A 153 15.70 20.47 8.40
CA SER A 153 16.21 20.08 9.73
C SER A 153 16.88 18.70 9.76
N GLY A 154 16.64 17.86 8.75
CA GLY A 154 16.98 16.45 8.75
C GLY A 154 16.14 15.58 9.71
N ASN A 155 15.12 16.16 10.37
CA ASN A 155 14.30 15.46 11.36
C ASN A 155 12.84 15.34 10.90
N ILE A 156 12.40 14.10 10.63
CA ILE A 156 11.03 13.79 10.21
C ILE A 156 10.04 13.69 11.37
N TYR A 157 10.48 13.97 12.60
CA TYR A 157 9.69 13.84 13.83
C TYR A 157 9.35 15.21 14.44
N GLY A 158 8.16 15.29 15.02
CA GLY A 158 7.68 16.47 15.74
C GLY A 158 6.39 17.03 15.16
N ALA A 159 5.77 17.95 15.91
CA ALA A 159 4.57 18.65 15.47
C ALA A 159 4.92 19.68 14.39
N GLY A 160 4.12 19.73 13.32
CA GLY A 160 4.31 20.69 12.26
C GLY A 160 3.44 20.38 11.04
N PHE A 161 3.71 21.09 9.95
CA PHE A 161 3.08 20.87 8.66
C PHE A 161 4.12 21.01 7.54
N VAL A 162 3.78 20.50 6.37
CA VAL A 162 4.52 20.71 5.13
C VAL A 162 3.52 20.93 4.00
N SER A 163 3.86 21.82 3.08
CA SER A 163 3.08 22.10 1.88
C SER A 163 3.88 21.67 0.65
N PHE A 164 3.21 21.04 -0.30
CA PHE A 164 3.82 20.57 -1.55
C PHE A 164 3.18 21.29 -2.73
N GLU A 165 4.01 21.71 -3.68
CA GLU A 165 3.54 22.20 -4.98
C GLU A 165 3.65 21.07 -6.00
N MET A 166 2.52 20.45 -6.33
CA MET A 166 2.47 19.30 -7.21
C MET A 166 1.92 19.69 -8.58
N PRO A 167 2.71 19.53 -9.66
CA PRO A 167 2.18 19.64 -11.01
C PRO A 167 1.00 18.68 -11.24
N LEU A 168 -0.07 19.16 -11.88
CA LEU A 168 -1.17 18.31 -12.34
C LEU A 168 -0.72 17.40 -13.50
N GLY A 169 -1.47 16.33 -13.77
CA GLY A 169 -1.20 15.44 -14.89
C GLY A 169 0.11 14.64 -14.80
N GLN A 170 0.65 14.42 -13.60
CA GLN A 170 1.85 13.60 -13.41
C GLN A 170 1.61 12.11 -13.66
N ALA A 171 0.38 11.63 -13.59
CA ALA A 171 0.07 10.22 -13.82
C ALA A 171 0.57 9.77 -15.20
N LEU A 172 1.35 8.69 -15.20
CA LEU A 172 1.90 8.06 -16.41
C LEU A 172 0.88 7.12 -17.09
N GLY A 173 -0.32 7.01 -16.52
CA GLY A 173 -1.30 5.98 -16.83
C GLY A 173 -0.97 4.63 -16.20
N GLN A 174 -1.85 3.64 -16.44
CA GLN A 174 -1.69 2.31 -15.86
C GLN A 174 -0.45 1.59 -16.43
N THR A 175 0.51 1.32 -15.56
CA THR A 175 1.73 0.53 -15.86
C THR A 175 1.39 -0.92 -16.23
N ALA A 176 2.39 -1.66 -16.74
CA ALA A 176 2.25 -3.10 -16.96
C ALA A 176 1.90 -3.86 -15.67
N TYR A 177 2.48 -3.46 -14.54
CA TYR A 177 2.15 -4.07 -13.24
C TYR A 177 0.71 -3.77 -12.83
N ASN A 178 0.24 -2.53 -13.00
CA ASN A 178 -1.13 -2.19 -12.64
C ASN A 178 -2.16 -2.99 -13.45
N ARG A 179 -1.87 -3.25 -14.74
CA ARG A 179 -2.76 -4.02 -15.64
C ARG A 179 -2.71 -5.52 -15.38
N HIS A 180 -1.55 -6.09 -15.08
CA HIS A 180 -1.34 -7.55 -15.11
C HIS A 180 -0.96 -8.15 -13.74
N GLY A 181 -0.69 -7.33 -12.73
CA GLY A 181 -0.23 -7.75 -11.42
C GLY A 181 1.04 -8.60 -11.49
N ASP A 182 1.07 -9.67 -10.70
CA ASP A 182 2.26 -10.51 -10.53
C ASP A 182 2.45 -11.55 -11.64
N LEU A 183 1.71 -11.45 -12.76
CA LEU A 183 1.77 -12.40 -13.88
C LEU A 183 3.21 -12.61 -14.37
N PHE A 184 3.99 -11.53 -14.48
CA PHE A 184 5.40 -11.62 -14.85
C PHE A 184 6.22 -12.44 -13.85
N GLY A 185 6.02 -12.19 -12.55
CA GLY A 185 6.70 -12.94 -11.48
C GLY A 185 6.33 -14.43 -11.49
N TRP A 186 5.05 -14.75 -11.66
CA TRP A 186 4.58 -16.14 -11.79
C TRP A 186 5.15 -16.82 -13.03
N ALA A 187 5.22 -16.13 -14.17
CA ALA A 187 5.84 -16.66 -15.38
C ALA A 187 7.33 -16.98 -15.16
N CYS A 188 8.09 -16.07 -14.53
CA CYS A 188 9.49 -16.31 -14.18
C CYS A 188 9.64 -17.53 -13.25
N LEU A 189 8.77 -17.68 -12.25
CA LEU A 189 8.79 -18.82 -11.34
C LEU A 189 8.57 -20.14 -12.09
N VAL A 190 7.56 -20.19 -12.97
CA VAL A 190 7.28 -21.38 -13.79
C VAL A 190 8.49 -21.75 -14.64
N VAL A 191 9.09 -20.77 -15.33
CA VAL A 191 10.29 -21.00 -16.14
C VAL A 191 11.44 -21.54 -15.30
N ALA A 192 11.70 -20.94 -14.13
CA ALA A 192 12.76 -21.39 -13.23
C ALA A 192 12.55 -22.83 -12.75
N VAL A 193 11.32 -23.19 -12.40
CA VAL A 193 10.95 -24.54 -11.97
C VAL A 193 11.12 -25.54 -13.11
N VAL A 194 10.64 -25.23 -14.31
CA VAL A 194 10.74 -26.10 -15.50
C VAL A 194 12.21 -26.33 -15.86
N VAL A 195 13.02 -25.27 -15.93
CA VAL A 195 14.46 -25.39 -16.23
C VAL A 195 15.19 -26.16 -15.13
N GLY A 196 14.88 -25.90 -13.87
CA GLY A 196 15.45 -26.62 -12.73
C GLY A 196 15.12 -28.11 -12.76
N ALA A 197 13.87 -28.47 -13.06
CA ALA A 197 13.42 -29.85 -13.18
C ALA A 197 14.09 -30.57 -14.37
N ALA A 198 14.11 -29.93 -15.55
CA ALA A 198 14.76 -30.48 -16.74
C ALA A 198 16.25 -30.78 -16.49
N ARG A 199 16.97 -29.86 -15.83
CA ARG A 199 18.39 -30.06 -15.46
C ARG A 199 18.58 -31.22 -14.48
N ARG A 200 17.70 -31.39 -13.50
CA ARG A 200 17.76 -32.52 -12.55
C ARG A 200 17.51 -33.86 -13.23
N LEU A 201 16.55 -33.91 -14.16
CA LEU A 201 16.24 -35.13 -14.93
C LEU A 201 17.40 -35.50 -15.87
N ALA A 202 17.99 -34.53 -16.57
CA ALA A 202 19.17 -34.75 -17.41
C ALA A 202 20.37 -35.28 -16.61
N LYS A 203 20.64 -34.74 -15.41
CA LYS A 203 21.70 -35.26 -14.54
C LYS A 203 21.43 -36.68 -14.04
N ARG A 204 20.17 -37.02 -13.74
CA ARG A 204 19.79 -38.38 -13.33
C ARG A 204 19.95 -39.38 -14.47
N GLY A 205 19.59 -39.01 -15.71
CA GLY A 205 19.79 -39.84 -16.89
C GLY A 205 21.26 -40.13 -17.21
N LEU A 206 22.16 -39.19 -16.93
CA LEU A 206 23.61 -39.37 -17.09
C LEU A 206 24.21 -40.36 -16.06
N HIS A 207 23.66 -40.43 -14.83
CA HIS A 207 24.14 -41.37 -13.82
C HIS A 207 23.64 -42.80 -14.01
N THR A 208 22.51 -43.01 -14.69
CA THR A 208 21.98 -44.36 -14.99
C THR A 208 22.54 -44.98 -16.27
N GLY A 209 23.24 -44.21 -17.11
CA GLY A 209 23.81 -44.69 -18.39
C GLY A 209 25.27 -45.15 -18.33
N GLY A 210 25.92 -45.10 -17.15
CA GLY A 210 27.35 -45.41 -16.97
C GLY A 210 27.70 -46.87 -16.67
N GLY A 211 26.75 -47.81 -16.81
CA GLY A 211 27.03 -49.24 -16.66
C GLY A 211 27.14 -49.92 -18.02
N ILE A 212 28.36 -50.09 -18.53
CA ILE A 212 28.69 -51.06 -19.59
C ILE A 212 29.97 -51.77 -19.18
N GLY A 213 30.04 -53.08 -19.42
CA GLY A 213 31.30 -53.82 -19.51
C GLY A 213 31.36 -55.04 -18.61
#